data_AF-A0A7X3FHG2-F1
#
_entry.id   AF-A0A7X3FHG2-F1
#
_cell.length_a   1.000
_cell.length_b   1.000
_cell.length_c   1.000
_cell.angle_alpha   90.00
_cell.angle_beta   90.00
_cell.angle_gamma   90.00
#
_symmetry.space_group_name_H-M   'P 1'
#
loop_
_entity.id
_entity.type
_entity.pdbx_description
1 polymer ?
#
loop_
_entity_poly.entity_id
_entity_poly.type
_entity_poly.pdbx_seq_one_letter_code
_entity_poly.pdbx_strand_id
1 'polypeptide(L)'
;MLSVSLFSVSAFADVQTRSTNGYGILKGTLTSTAYTASFITNVSSNNDQAYLSYASSVQNSSGATIATKPQTNSSRGITTFYGSHVGLPAGSYAVNGTHGVQGGNTYGAYAVYTYVRI
;
A
#
# COMPACT_ATOMS: atom_id res chain seq x y z
N MET A 1 -10.34 -10.21 -38.31
CA MET A 1 -9.33 -9.52 -37.47
C MET A 1 -9.98 -9.20 -36.13
N LEU A 2 -9.49 -9.80 -35.05
CA LEU A 2 -10.00 -9.57 -33.68
C LEU A 2 -9.36 -8.28 -33.16
N SER A 3 -10.14 -7.21 -33.01
CA SER A 3 -9.65 -5.94 -32.48
C SER A 3 -9.62 -6.01 -30.96
N VAL A 4 -8.45 -6.23 -30.37
CA VAL A 4 -8.25 -6.15 -28.92
C VAL A 4 -8.18 -4.67 -28.54
N SER A 5 -9.30 -4.12 -28.06
CA SER A 5 -9.31 -2.78 -27.46
C SER A 5 -8.70 -2.89 -26.06
N LEU A 6 -7.44 -2.47 -25.92
CA LEU A 6 -6.82 -2.23 -24.63
C LEU A 6 -7.40 -0.93 -24.07
N PHE A 7 -8.43 -1.03 -23.22
CA PHE A 7 -8.84 0.11 -22.39
C PHE A 7 -7.69 0.42 -21.43
N SER A 8 -6.95 1.49 -21.69
CA SER A 8 -5.98 2.04 -20.76
C SER A 8 -6.75 2.65 -19.60
N VAL A 9 -7.04 1.86 -18.55
CA VAL A 9 -7.51 2.42 -17.29
C VAL A 9 -6.37 3.24 -16.70
N SER A 10 -6.60 4.54 -16.50
CA SER A 10 -5.68 5.40 -15.78
C SER A 10 -5.57 4.85 -14.35
N ALA A 11 -4.41 4.27 -14.01
CA ALA A 11 -4.15 3.82 -12.65
C ALA A 11 -4.17 5.05 -11.73
N PHE A 12 -5.21 5.18 -10.91
CA PHE A 12 -5.23 6.20 -9.88
C PHE A 12 -4.13 5.87 -8.86
N ALA A 13 -3.29 6.86 -8.57
CA ALA A 13 -2.27 6.79 -7.55
C ALA A 13 -2.71 7.66 -6.37
N ASP A 14 -2.69 7.10 -5.17
CA ASP A 14 -2.87 7.86 -3.93
C ASP A 14 -1.59 7.82 -3.10
N VAL A 15 -1.26 8.97 -2.52
CA VAL A 15 -0.02 9.20 -1.79
C VAL A 15 -0.37 9.90 -0.49
N GLN A 16 0.01 9.28 0.63
CA GLN A 16 -0.18 9.86 1.95
C GLN A 16 1.14 9.94 2.70
N THR A 17 1.31 11.01 3.46
CA THR A 17 2.52 11.28 4.22
C THR A 17 2.22 11.67 5.65
N ARG A 18 3.11 11.30 6.58
CA ARG A 18 3.02 11.67 7.99
C ARG A 18 4.41 11.91 8.56
N SER A 19 4.57 13.04 9.27
CA SER A 19 5.77 13.26 10.09
C SER A 19 5.75 12.34 11.31
N THR A 20 6.88 11.72 11.61
CA THR A 20 7.04 10.76 12.71
C THR A 20 8.17 11.20 13.62
N ASN A 21 8.10 10.80 14.89
CA ASN A 21 9.25 10.93 15.78
C ASN A 21 10.21 9.77 15.52
N GLY A 22 11.44 10.06 15.08
CA GLY A 22 12.50 9.06 14.90
C GLY A 22 12.65 8.44 13.50
N TYR A 23 11.60 8.39 12.68
CA TYR A 23 11.65 7.83 11.31
C TYR A 23 11.59 8.89 10.19
N GLY A 24 11.53 10.17 10.55
CA GLY A 24 11.34 11.27 9.59
C GLY A 24 9.93 11.25 8.98
N ILE A 25 9.81 11.31 7.66
CA ILE A 25 8.52 11.27 6.96
C ILE A 25 8.20 9.83 6.58
N LEU A 26 7.11 9.29 7.13
CA LEU A 26 6.47 8.08 6.62
C LEU A 26 5.62 8.44 5.38
N LYS A 27 5.89 7.81 4.25
CA LYS A 27 5.18 7.97 2.98
C LYS A 27 4.62 6.62 2.52
N GLY A 28 3.32 6.58 2.29
CA GLY A 28 2.62 5.49 1.62
C GLY A 28 2.25 5.90 0.20
N THR A 29 2.37 4.98 -0.75
CA THR A 29 1.89 5.17 -2.12
C THR A 29 1.20 3.90 -2.56
N LEU A 30 -0.01 4.05 -3.09
CA LEU A 30 -0.80 2.98 -3.65
C LEU A 30 -1.17 3.34 -5.07
N THR A 31 -0.92 2.43 -6.00
CA THR A 31 -1.41 2.49 -7.37
C THR A 31 -2.11 1.19 -7.69
N SER A 32 -3.16 1.20 -8.49
CA SER A 32 -3.81 -0.06 -8.87
C SER A 32 -4.24 -0.07 -10.33
N THR A 33 -4.16 -1.26 -10.92
CA THR A 33 -4.88 -1.63 -12.14
C THR A 33 -6.10 -2.47 -11.75
N ALA A 34 -6.87 -2.94 -12.73
CA ALA A 34 -7.99 -3.85 -12.49
C ALA A 34 -7.59 -5.20 -11.86
N TYR A 35 -6.31 -5.60 -11.95
CA TYR A 35 -5.85 -6.94 -11.54
C TYR A 35 -4.78 -6.93 -10.45
N THR A 36 -4.14 -5.79 -10.20
CA THR A 36 -3.03 -5.69 -9.25
C THR A 36 -2.99 -4.32 -8.60
N ALA A 37 -2.88 -4.31 -7.28
CA ALA A 37 -2.50 -3.14 -6.50
C ALA A 37 -1.01 -3.21 -6.14
N SER A 38 -0.30 -2.09 -6.27
CA SER A 38 1.12 -1.94 -5.96
C SER A 38 1.29 -0.92 -4.83
N PHE A 39 2.17 -1.24 -3.89
CA PHE A 39 2.39 -0.49 -2.66
C PHE A 39 3.85 -0.08 -2.54
N ILE A 40 4.09 1.17 -2.14
CA ILE A 40 5.40 1.64 -1.72
C ILE A 40 5.24 2.24 -0.33
N THR A 41 5.95 1.68 0.65
CA THR A 41 6.08 2.25 1.99
C THR A 41 7.50 2.76 2.15
N ASN A 42 7.65 4.03 2.50
CA ASN A 42 8.96 4.69 2.64
C ASN A 42 9.03 5.48 3.94
N VAL A 43 10.20 5.51 4.57
CA VAL A 43 10.54 6.43 5.66
C VAL A 43 11.83 7.17 5.31
N SER A 44 12.00 8.40 5.81
CA SER A 44 13.23 9.16 5.57
C SER A 44 14.43 8.60 6.33
N SER A 45 14.21 7.93 7.47
CA SER A 45 15.26 7.29 8.28
C SER A 45 14.71 6.06 9.00
N ASN A 46 15.56 5.07 9.24
CA ASN A 46 15.21 3.86 9.99
C ASN A 46 16.38 3.35 10.85
N ASN A 47 17.01 4.27 11.59
CA ASN A 47 18.15 3.94 12.46
C ASN A 47 17.76 3.02 13.63
N ASP A 48 16.46 2.98 13.98
CA ASP A 48 15.91 2.14 15.06
C ASP A 48 15.67 0.67 14.65
N GLN A 49 16.12 0.26 13.45
CA GLN A 49 15.99 -1.11 12.94
C GLN A 49 14.54 -1.62 12.93
N ALA A 50 13.58 -0.72 12.70
CA ALA A 50 12.17 -1.06 12.57
C ALA A 50 11.90 -1.77 11.24
N TYR A 51 10.77 -2.46 11.16
CA TYR A 51 10.25 -2.99 9.89
C TYR A 51 9.32 -1.97 9.25
N LEU A 52 9.32 -1.92 7.92
CA LEU A 52 8.25 -1.31 7.14
C LEU A 52 7.20 -2.36 6.82
N SER A 53 5.95 -1.94 6.65
CA SER A 53 4.85 -2.83 6.34
C SER A 53 3.89 -2.26 5.31
N TYR A 54 3.18 -3.17 4.65
CA TYR A 54 1.95 -2.84 3.94
C TYR A 54 0.88 -3.90 4.18
N ALA A 55 -0.39 -3.50 4.09
CA ALA A 55 -1.55 -4.39 4.06
C ALA A 55 -2.60 -3.80 3.11
N SER A 56 -3.59 -4.59 2.70
CA SER A 56 -4.68 -4.04 1.88
C SER A 56 -6.03 -4.72 2.09
N SER A 57 -7.09 -3.99 1.78
CA SER A 57 -8.45 -4.51 1.62
C SER A 57 -9.05 -4.02 0.31
N VAL A 58 -9.68 -4.94 -0.41
CA VAL A 58 -10.32 -4.70 -1.69
C VAL A 58 -11.82 -4.66 -1.47
N GLN A 59 -12.48 -3.63 -1.97
CA GLN A 59 -13.91 -3.43 -1.84
C GLN A 59 -14.61 -3.54 -3.18
N ASN A 60 -15.83 -4.05 -3.17
CA ASN A 60 -16.74 -3.94 -4.31
C ASN A 60 -17.44 -2.56 -4.32
N SER A 61 -18.30 -2.33 -5.33
CA SER A 61 -18.99 -1.05 -5.51
C SER A 61 -20.01 -0.70 -4.42
N SER A 62 -20.41 -1.67 -3.58
CA SER A 62 -21.26 -1.41 -2.41
C SER A 62 -20.44 -1.12 -1.14
N GLY A 63 -19.11 -1.11 -1.24
CA GLY A 63 -18.19 -0.89 -0.11
C GLY A 63 -17.88 -2.13 0.72
N ALA A 64 -18.39 -3.30 0.35
CA ALA A 64 -18.10 -4.55 1.06
C ALA A 64 -16.69 -5.06 0.71
N THR A 65 -15.93 -5.48 1.72
CA THR A 65 -14.62 -6.08 1.52
C THR A 65 -14.76 -7.47 0.91
N ILE A 66 -14.14 -7.69 -0.26
CA ILE A 66 -14.18 -8.94 -1.02
C ILE A 66 -12.84 -9.68 -1.06
N ALA A 67 -11.74 -9.00 -0.75
CA ALA A 67 -10.43 -9.62 -0.56
C ALA A 67 -9.59 -8.79 0.40
N THR A 68 -8.66 -9.45 1.08
CA THR A 68 -7.68 -8.81 1.95
C THR A 68 -6.29 -9.38 1.67
N LYS A 69 -5.29 -8.52 1.76
CA LYS A 69 -3.90 -8.95 1.91
C LYS A 69 -3.46 -8.64 3.33
N PRO A 70 -3.12 -9.67 4.13
CA PRO A 70 -2.63 -9.45 5.49
C PRO A 70 -1.32 -8.65 5.45
N GLN A 71 -0.97 -8.09 6.60
CA GLN A 71 0.24 -7.31 6.75
C GLN A 71 1.47 -8.13 6.32
N THR A 72 2.24 -7.57 5.40
CA THR A 72 3.55 -8.06 5.02
C THR A 72 4.60 -7.10 5.55
N ASN A 73 5.66 -7.63 6.16
CA ASN A 73 6.75 -6.85 6.72
C ASN A 73 7.99 -6.97 5.85
N SER A 74 8.79 -5.91 5.85
CA SER A 74 10.11 -5.90 5.25
C SER A 74 11.16 -6.59 6.14
N SER A 75 12.42 -6.60 5.69
CA SER A 75 13.58 -6.74 6.59
C SER A 75 13.72 -5.50 7.49
N ARG A 76 14.43 -5.64 8.62
CA ARG A 76 14.70 -4.52 9.55
C ARG A 76 15.60 -3.47 8.93
N GLY A 77 15.41 -2.21 9.33
CA GLY A 77 16.32 -1.10 9.03
C GLY A 77 16.23 -0.56 7.60
N ILE A 78 15.39 -1.14 6.74
CA ILE A 78 15.22 -0.62 5.39
C ILE A 78 14.38 0.65 5.39
N THR A 79 14.64 1.54 4.43
CA THR A 79 13.92 2.83 4.30
C THR A 79 12.86 2.82 3.23
N THR A 80 12.84 1.82 2.34
CA THR A 80 11.82 1.67 1.29
C THR A 80 11.43 0.22 1.13
N PHE A 81 10.13 -0.06 1.14
CA PHE A 81 9.57 -1.39 0.96
C PHE A 81 8.52 -1.38 -0.15
N TYR A 82 8.64 -2.35 -1.05
CA TYR A 82 7.73 -2.53 -2.19
C TYR A 82 6.84 -3.74 -1.97
N GLY A 83 5.58 -3.61 -2.35
CA GLY A 83 4.56 -4.63 -2.15
C GLY A 83 3.57 -4.71 -3.29
N SER A 84 2.84 -5.81 -3.37
CA SER A 84 1.74 -5.97 -4.33
C SER A 84 0.62 -6.84 -3.78
N HIS A 85 -0.61 -6.61 -4.22
CA HIS A 85 -1.75 -7.51 -4.06
C HIS A 85 -2.19 -7.93 -5.47
N VAL A 86 -1.78 -9.13 -5.88
CA VAL A 86 -2.05 -9.70 -7.20
C VAL A 86 -3.33 -10.53 -7.18
N GLY A 87 -4.01 -10.61 -8.32
CA GLY A 87 -5.22 -11.41 -8.45
C GLY A 87 -6.44 -10.77 -7.78
N LEU A 88 -6.63 -9.46 -8.00
CA LEU A 88 -7.82 -8.77 -7.50
C LEU A 88 -9.09 -9.46 -8.04
N PRO A 89 -10.07 -9.82 -7.18
CA PRO A 89 -11.27 -10.52 -7.62
C PRO A 89 -12.10 -9.73 -8.63
N ALA A 90 -12.91 -10.44 -9.42
CA ALA A 90 -13.93 -9.78 -10.23
C ALA A 90 -14.90 -8.96 -9.35
N GLY A 91 -15.31 -7.79 -9.83
CA GLY A 91 -16.14 -6.86 -9.06
C GLY A 91 -15.36 -6.00 -8.06
N SER A 92 -14.03 -6.04 -8.10
CA SER A 92 -13.17 -5.06 -7.40
C SER A 92 -13.46 -3.65 -7.91
N TYR A 93 -13.62 -2.72 -6.97
CA TYR A 93 -13.98 -1.33 -7.23
C TYR A 93 -13.04 -0.35 -6.52
N ALA A 94 -12.50 -0.74 -5.37
CA ALA A 94 -11.53 0.06 -4.66
C ALA A 94 -10.52 -0.78 -3.90
N VAL A 95 -9.34 -0.23 -3.69
CA VAL A 95 -8.29 -0.80 -2.84
C VAL A 95 -7.93 0.22 -1.77
N ASN A 96 -8.01 -0.21 -0.52
CA ASN A 96 -7.47 0.50 0.63
C ASN A 96 -6.09 -0.09 0.94
N GLY A 97 -5.10 0.78 1.13
CA GLY A 97 -3.75 0.42 1.53
C GLY A 97 -3.43 0.95 2.91
N THR A 98 -2.76 0.13 3.72
CA THR A 98 -2.15 0.56 4.98
C THR A 98 -0.65 0.48 4.82
N HIS A 99 0.07 1.53 5.19
CA HIS A 99 1.54 1.61 5.12
C HIS A 99 2.09 1.93 6.49
N GLY A 100 3.03 1.13 7.00
CA GLY A 100 3.49 1.26 8.39
C GLY A 100 5.00 1.23 8.56
N VAL A 101 5.44 1.78 9.70
CA VAL A 101 6.77 1.57 10.29
C VAL A 101 6.58 1.17 11.76
N GLN A 102 7.18 0.06 12.19
CA GLN A 102 6.97 -0.48 13.53
C GLN A 102 8.04 -1.50 13.97
N GLY A 103 8.04 -1.81 15.26
CA GLY A 103 8.90 -2.85 15.84
C GLY A 103 10.36 -2.44 16.00
N GLY A 104 10.66 -1.13 15.97
CA GLY A 104 11.92 -0.58 16.44
C GLY A 104 12.04 -0.63 17.97
N ASN A 105 13.22 -0.33 18.49
CA ASN A 105 13.52 -0.42 19.93
C ASN A 105 13.18 0.85 20.70
N THR A 106 13.07 1.99 20.02
CA THR A 106 13.06 3.33 20.62
C THR A 106 11.77 4.09 20.28
N TYR A 107 11.33 4.06 19.02
CA TYR A 107 10.22 4.89 18.55
C TYR A 107 8.95 4.08 18.31
N GLY A 108 7.80 4.67 18.63
CA GLY A 108 6.48 4.04 18.46
C GLY A 108 6.12 3.74 17.01
N ALA A 109 5.08 2.92 16.81
CA ALA A 109 4.60 2.57 15.48
C ALA A 109 3.82 3.73 14.83
N TYR A 110 3.97 3.87 13.51
CA TYR A 110 3.22 4.85 12.71
C TYR A 110 2.61 4.19 11.48
N ALA A 111 1.46 4.71 11.05
CA ALA A 111 0.80 4.30 9.82
C ALA A 111 0.21 5.49 9.06
N VAL A 112 0.10 5.33 7.73
CA VAL A 112 -0.70 6.13 6.81
C VAL A 112 -1.58 5.21 5.97
N TYR A 113 -2.71 5.72 5.49
CA TYR A 113 -3.72 4.95 4.78
C TYR A 113 -4.01 5.56 3.43
N THR A 114 -3.90 4.78 2.37
CA THR A 114 -4.16 5.23 1.01
C THR A 114 -5.41 4.59 0.44
N TYR A 115 -6.03 5.23 -0.55
CA TYR A 115 -7.22 4.72 -1.23
C TYR A 115 -7.14 4.96 -2.73
N VAL A 116 -7.39 3.92 -3.52
CA VAL A 116 -7.55 4.06 -4.97
C VAL A 116 -8.83 3.39 -5.42
N ARG A 117 -9.56 4.07 -6.31
CA ARG A 117 -10.67 3.49 -7.06
C ARG A 117 -10.11 2.85 -8.33
N ILE A 118 -10.65 1.70 -8.71
CA ILE A 118 -10.25 0.89 -9.86
C ILE A 118 -11.42 0.61 -10.80
#